data_AF-A0A419T5M8-F1
#
_entry.id   AF-A0A419T5M8-F1
#
_cell.length_a   1.000
_cell.length_b   1.000
_cell.length_c   1.000
_cell.angle_alpha   90.00
_cell.angle_beta   90.00
_cell.angle_gamma   90.00
#
_symmetry.space_group_name_H-M   'P 1'
#
loop_
_entity.id
_entity.type
_entity.pdbx_description
1 polymer ?
#
loop_
_entity_poly.entity_id
_entity_poly.type
_entity_poly.pdbx_seq_one_letter_code
_entity_poly.pdbx_strand_id
1 'polypeptide(L)'
;MSKNYKLEDLSDRLSKIIGFDLNITNGTNVSDNTTHISINGEKYIITTDPSNTLTEREKNIIKFFIQEITSKEDNYYSDISEKKIRRLLFDDIKEDKIKEIFGNFGFLEDKDIVVILLKSYEDNDIREIDSLVKNIDSQRAITVKIDEDLICIIYQKNGEETLSFPKLIVDAIETELLKRIKIGVSQPHSIEKIKTAYEEGKQALDIGVKFQLPGNMFFYEDLFIFRLVLSLSDNEIKRIYRQAIDLGIDKLSGEELKTANTFIDCNLNISQAARKLYVHRNTLIYRLDKIKKDIGFDLRVFNDVFQFKLLSIIYLYMSNKLEN
;
A
#
# COMPACT_ATOMS: atom_id res chain seq x y z
N MET A 1 -21.18 -24.54 0.23
CA MET A 1 -21.81 -25.30 -0.87
C MET A 1 -20.77 -25.44 -1.97
N SER A 2 -20.59 -26.63 -2.54
CA SER A 2 -19.62 -26.86 -3.61
C SER A 2 -20.05 -26.17 -4.91
N LYS A 3 -19.09 -25.72 -5.73
CA LYS A 3 -19.30 -25.07 -7.04
C LYS A 3 -20.23 -25.90 -7.96
N ASN A 4 -20.10 -27.22 -7.91
CA ASN A 4 -20.98 -28.14 -8.67
C ASN A 4 -22.45 -28.03 -8.27
N TYR A 5 -22.77 -27.88 -6.98
CA TYR A 5 -24.16 -27.75 -6.52
C TYR A 5 -24.82 -26.45 -7.02
N LYS A 6 -24.05 -25.36 -7.14
CA LYS A 6 -24.57 -24.09 -7.69
C LYS A 6 -24.74 -24.13 -9.21
N LEU A 7 -23.87 -24.86 -9.92
CA LEU A 7 -24.03 -25.08 -11.35
C LEU A 7 -25.24 -25.97 -11.65
N GLU A 8 -25.53 -26.93 -10.77
CA GLU A 8 -26.74 -27.77 -10.83
C GLU A 8 -28.01 -26.94 -10.59
N ASP A 9 -28.06 -26.11 -9.53
CA ASP A 9 -29.17 -25.17 -9.30
C ASP A 9 -29.33 -24.15 -10.45
N LEU A 10 -28.21 -23.66 -11.01
CA LEU A 10 -28.25 -22.76 -12.16
C LEU A 10 -28.81 -23.46 -13.40
N SER A 11 -28.47 -24.73 -13.62
CA SER A 11 -28.97 -25.55 -14.72
C SER A 11 -30.50 -25.64 -14.66
N ASP A 12 -31.05 -26.03 -13.50
CA ASP A 12 -32.50 -26.14 -13.28
C ASP A 12 -33.24 -24.82 -13.51
N ARG A 13 -32.65 -23.70 -13.09
CA ARG A 13 -33.25 -22.37 -13.26
C ARG A 13 -33.23 -21.93 -14.72
N LEU A 14 -32.11 -22.13 -15.41
CA LEU A 14 -31.97 -21.74 -16.80
C LEU A 14 -32.77 -22.63 -17.73
N SER A 15 -32.94 -23.93 -17.44
CA SER A 15 -33.85 -24.81 -18.17
C SER A 15 -35.28 -24.28 -18.22
N LYS A 16 -35.76 -23.73 -17.10
CA LYS A 16 -37.10 -23.11 -17.02
C LYS A 16 -37.20 -21.81 -17.82
N ILE A 17 -36.12 -21.04 -17.89
CA ILE A 17 -36.09 -19.74 -18.60
C ILE A 17 -35.96 -19.93 -20.11
N ILE A 18 -35.13 -20.89 -20.53
CA ILE A 18 -34.80 -21.17 -21.92
C ILE A 18 -35.86 -22.10 -22.55
N GLY A 19 -36.55 -22.90 -21.74
CA GLY A 19 -37.69 -23.70 -22.17
C GLY A 19 -37.34 -25.14 -22.58
N PHE A 20 -36.10 -25.58 -22.30
CA PHE A 20 -35.68 -26.97 -22.46
C PHE A 20 -34.56 -27.34 -21.47
N ASP A 21 -34.37 -28.63 -21.24
CA ASP A 21 -33.38 -29.13 -20.29
C ASP A 21 -31.95 -28.84 -20.77
N LEU A 22 -31.15 -28.29 -19.85
CA LEU A 22 -29.74 -27.98 -20.06
C LEU A 22 -28.99 -28.31 -18.80
N ASN A 23 -27.73 -28.71 -18.93
CA ASN A 23 -26.86 -28.99 -17.80
C ASN A 23 -25.52 -28.28 -17.98
N ILE A 24 -25.08 -27.59 -16.93
CA ILE A 24 -23.85 -26.79 -16.92
C ILE A 24 -22.84 -27.47 -16.01
N THR A 25 -21.67 -27.81 -16.56
CA THR A 25 -20.60 -28.44 -15.81
C THR A 25 -19.26 -27.72 -16.03
N ASN A 26 -18.38 -27.84 -15.04
CA ASN A 26 -16.97 -27.47 -15.14
C ASN A 26 -16.19 -28.71 -15.62
N GLY A 27 -15.41 -28.61 -16.70
CA GLY A 27 -14.50 -29.68 -17.11
C GLY A 27 -14.14 -29.71 -18.60
N THR A 28 -13.66 -30.87 -19.04
CA THR A 28 -13.16 -31.14 -20.41
C THR A 28 -13.93 -32.24 -21.14
N ASN A 29 -15.06 -32.72 -20.62
CA ASN A 29 -15.78 -33.82 -21.25
C ASN A 29 -16.41 -33.39 -22.59
N VAL A 30 -16.12 -34.18 -23.62
CA VAL A 30 -16.58 -33.96 -24.99
C VAL A 30 -17.70 -34.96 -25.25
N SER A 31 -18.92 -34.48 -25.42
CA SER A 31 -20.01 -35.21 -26.07
C SER A 31 -20.57 -34.37 -27.21
N ASP A 32 -21.21 -35.03 -28.18
CA ASP A 32 -21.54 -34.48 -29.50
C ASP A 32 -22.57 -33.33 -29.50
N ASN A 33 -23.12 -32.96 -28.34
CA ASN A 33 -24.09 -31.88 -28.20
C ASN A 33 -23.72 -30.91 -27.06
N THR A 34 -22.50 -30.39 -27.14
CA THR A 34 -21.91 -29.50 -26.14
C THR A 34 -21.64 -28.10 -26.70
N THR A 35 -22.02 -27.07 -25.95
CA THR A 35 -21.57 -25.69 -26.17
C THR A 35 -20.54 -25.33 -25.14
N HIS A 36 -19.38 -24.82 -25.58
CA HIS A 36 -18.31 -24.38 -24.70
C HIS A 36 -18.37 -22.86 -24.48
N ILE A 37 -18.32 -22.45 -23.21
CA ILE A 37 -18.19 -21.05 -22.82
C ILE A 37 -16.97 -20.90 -21.91
N SER A 38 -16.11 -19.93 -22.22
CA SER A 38 -14.97 -19.58 -21.37
C SER A 38 -15.24 -18.29 -20.62
N ILE A 39 -15.05 -18.32 -19.30
CA ILE A 39 -15.17 -17.16 -18.40
C ILE A 39 -13.95 -17.14 -17.49
N ASN A 40 -13.20 -16.02 -17.48
CA ASN A 40 -12.01 -15.82 -16.65
C ASN A 40 -10.97 -16.96 -16.75
N GLY A 41 -10.80 -17.56 -17.93
CA GLY A 41 -9.85 -18.65 -18.16
C GLY A 41 -10.37 -20.06 -17.81
N GLU A 42 -11.52 -20.18 -17.15
CA GLU A 42 -12.19 -21.46 -16.90
C GLU A 42 -13.16 -21.83 -18.03
N LYS A 43 -13.23 -23.13 -18.37
CA LYS A 43 -14.14 -23.67 -19.38
C LYS A 43 -15.38 -24.27 -18.74
N TYR A 44 -16.53 -23.82 -19.21
CA TYR A 44 -17.85 -24.33 -18.86
C TYR A 44 -18.43 -25.07 -20.07
N ILE A 45 -19.00 -26.25 -19.81
CA ILE A 45 -19.64 -27.09 -20.80
C ILE A 45 -21.13 -27.07 -20.54
N ILE A 46 -21.89 -26.72 -21.58
CA ILE A 46 -23.35 -26.74 -21.55
C ILE A 46 -23.81 -27.89 -22.44
N THR A 47 -24.49 -28.87 -21.86
CA THR A 47 -25.11 -29.97 -22.59
C THR A 47 -26.61 -29.73 -22.75
N THR A 48 -27.13 -29.98 -23.94
CA THR A 48 -28.55 -29.91 -24.28
C THR A 48 -28.97 -31.17 -25.03
N ASP A 49 -30.27 -31.43 -25.12
CA ASP A 49 -30.81 -32.47 -26.00
C ASP A 49 -30.39 -32.21 -27.48
N PRO A 50 -30.02 -33.24 -28.27
CA PRO A 50 -29.67 -33.14 -29.70
C PRO A 50 -30.64 -32.34 -30.56
N SER A 51 -31.92 -32.30 -30.19
CA SER A 51 -32.96 -31.56 -30.88
C SER A 51 -32.93 -30.04 -30.63
N ASN A 52 -32.17 -29.58 -29.62
CA ASN A 52 -32.12 -28.20 -29.16
C ASN A 52 -30.75 -27.57 -29.41
N THR A 53 -30.74 -26.41 -30.06
CA THR A 53 -29.53 -25.60 -30.28
C THR A 53 -29.66 -24.25 -29.60
N LEU A 54 -28.64 -23.86 -28.84
CA LEU A 54 -28.63 -22.58 -28.13
C LEU A 54 -28.42 -21.43 -29.11
N THR A 55 -29.32 -20.46 -29.06
CA THR A 55 -29.17 -19.17 -29.74
C THR A 55 -28.08 -18.32 -29.06
N GLU A 56 -27.53 -17.33 -29.78
CA GLU A 56 -26.56 -16.39 -29.20
C GLU A 56 -27.12 -15.62 -27.99
N ARG A 57 -28.42 -15.32 -27.98
CA ARG A 57 -29.08 -14.68 -26.85
C ARG A 57 -29.06 -15.56 -25.60
N GLU A 58 -29.36 -16.84 -25.74
CA GLU A 58 -29.35 -17.81 -24.63
C GLU A 58 -27.93 -18.04 -24.12
N LYS A 59 -26.94 -18.16 -25.02
CA LYS A 59 -25.52 -18.23 -24.64
C LYS A 59 -25.09 -17.01 -23.82
N ASN A 60 -25.52 -15.80 -24.19
CA ASN A 60 -25.22 -14.59 -23.44
C ASN A 60 -25.88 -14.56 -22.06
N ILE A 61 -27.11 -15.05 -21.93
CA ILE A 61 -27.80 -15.18 -20.64
C ILE A 61 -27.05 -16.17 -19.74
N ILE A 62 -26.72 -17.35 -20.26
CA ILE A 62 -25.95 -18.37 -19.52
C ILE A 62 -24.60 -17.80 -19.09
N LYS A 63 -23.89 -17.11 -20.00
CA LYS A 63 -22.60 -16.46 -19.70
C LYS A 63 -22.72 -15.43 -18.57
N PHE A 64 -23.75 -14.58 -18.61
CA PHE A 64 -24.02 -13.60 -17.56
C PHE A 64 -24.22 -14.24 -16.19
N PHE A 65 -25.04 -15.29 -16.09
CA PHE A 65 -25.30 -15.94 -14.81
C PHE A 65 -24.11 -16.74 -14.29
N ILE A 66 -23.34 -17.41 -15.16
CA ILE A 66 -22.10 -18.05 -14.74
C ILE A 66 -21.13 -16.98 -14.22
N GLN A 67 -20.96 -15.86 -14.93
CA GLN A 67 -20.15 -14.72 -14.46
C GLN A 67 -20.63 -14.20 -13.09
N GLU A 68 -21.94 -14.11 -12.86
CA GLU A 68 -22.53 -13.68 -11.59
C GLU A 68 -22.23 -14.66 -10.45
N ILE A 69 -22.28 -15.97 -10.70
CA ILE A 69 -21.95 -16.99 -9.70
C ILE A 69 -20.45 -17.01 -9.41
N THR A 70 -19.60 -16.95 -10.43
CA THR A 70 -18.14 -16.92 -10.27
C THR A 70 -17.71 -15.67 -9.50
N SER A 71 -18.22 -14.49 -9.87
CA SER A 71 -17.95 -13.25 -9.15
C SER A 71 -18.49 -13.25 -7.71
N LYS A 72 -19.63 -13.90 -7.45
CA LYS A 72 -20.13 -14.10 -6.07
C LYS A 72 -19.30 -15.10 -5.26
N GLU A 73 -18.69 -16.10 -5.88
CA GLU A 73 -17.75 -17.00 -5.21
C GLU A 73 -16.43 -16.31 -4.90
N ASP A 74 -15.87 -15.58 -5.85
CA ASP A 74 -14.68 -14.75 -5.63
C ASP A 74 -14.94 -13.73 -4.51
N ASN A 75 -16.13 -13.11 -4.46
CA ASN A 75 -16.53 -12.22 -3.36
C ASN A 75 -16.69 -12.96 -2.02
N TYR A 76 -17.29 -14.15 -1.98
CA TYR A 76 -17.48 -14.90 -0.72
C TYR A 76 -16.15 -15.45 -0.16
N TYR A 77 -15.26 -15.94 -1.02
CA TYR A 77 -13.95 -16.44 -0.60
C TYR A 77 -12.97 -15.30 -0.29
N SER A 78 -13.01 -14.18 -1.02
CA SER A 78 -12.26 -12.97 -0.66
C SER A 78 -12.76 -12.41 0.68
N ASP A 79 -14.07 -12.31 0.92
CA ASP A 79 -14.63 -11.85 2.19
C ASP A 79 -14.17 -12.72 3.39
N ILE A 80 -14.11 -14.04 3.22
CA ILE A 80 -13.64 -14.95 4.28
C ILE A 80 -12.13 -14.79 4.49
N SER A 81 -11.36 -14.66 3.41
CA SER A 81 -9.91 -14.52 3.45
C SER A 81 -9.52 -13.17 4.07
N GLU A 82 -10.20 -12.12 3.67
CA GLU A 82 -10.08 -10.77 4.19
C GLU A 82 -10.43 -10.72 5.68
N LYS A 83 -11.55 -11.34 6.10
CA LYS A 83 -11.89 -11.47 7.53
C LYS A 83 -10.81 -12.21 8.31
N LYS A 84 -10.22 -13.29 7.78
CA LYS A 84 -9.13 -14.01 8.45
C LYS A 84 -7.90 -13.14 8.63
N ILE A 85 -7.50 -12.38 7.61
CA ILE A 85 -6.33 -11.50 7.69
C ILE A 85 -6.60 -10.30 8.59
N ARG A 86 -7.77 -9.67 8.53
CA ARG A 86 -8.12 -8.58 9.47
C ARG A 86 -8.02 -9.04 10.93
N ARG A 87 -8.40 -10.28 11.22
CA ARG A 87 -8.21 -10.87 12.56
C ARG A 87 -6.73 -11.00 12.94
N LEU A 88 -5.82 -11.32 12.00
CA LEU A 88 -4.37 -11.30 12.28
C LEU A 88 -3.88 -9.91 12.68
N LEU A 89 -4.46 -8.86 12.10
CA LEU A 89 -4.06 -7.48 12.36
C LEU A 89 -4.62 -6.94 13.68
N PHE A 90 -5.82 -7.35 14.09
CA PHE A 90 -6.56 -6.72 15.18
C PHE A 90 -6.85 -7.62 16.39
N ASP A 91 -6.95 -8.95 16.22
CA ASP A 91 -7.27 -9.89 17.30
C ASP A 91 -5.99 -10.43 17.94
N ASP A 92 -6.00 -10.74 19.24
CA ASP A 92 -4.92 -11.50 19.87
C ASP A 92 -4.98 -12.99 19.48
N ILE A 93 -4.13 -13.36 18.52
CA ILE A 93 -4.04 -14.71 17.95
C ILE A 93 -2.71 -15.33 18.37
N LYS A 94 -2.76 -16.58 18.82
CA LYS A 94 -1.56 -17.37 19.14
C LYS A 94 -0.70 -17.61 17.89
N GLU A 95 0.62 -17.61 18.06
CA GLU A 95 1.60 -17.76 16.98
C GLU A 95 1.33 -18.97 16.07
N ASP A 96 1.07 -20.15 16.64
CA ASP A 96 0.77 -21.38 15.86
C ASP A 96 -0.40 -21.18 14.88
N LYS A 97 -1.41 -20.41 15.28
CA LYS A 97 -2.58 -20.13 14.45
C LYS A 97 -2.29 -19.05 13.41
N ILE A 98 -1.40 -18.10 13.70
CA ILE A 98 -0.91 -17.12 12.71
C ILE A 98 -0.20 -17.88 11.59
N LYS A 99 0.71 -18.80 11.95
CA LYS A 99 1.42 -19.68 11.01
C LYS A 99 0.48 -20.50 10.14
N GLU A 100 -0.51 -21.15 10.76
CA GLU A 100 -1.54 -21.92 10.04
C GLU A 100 -2.28 -21.04 9.02
N ILE A 101 -2.69 -19.83 9.40
CA ILE A 101 -3.39 -18.92 8.51
C ILE A 101 -2.49 -18.51 7.34
N PHE A 102 -1.25 -18.06 7.59
CA PHE A 102 -0.31 -17.68 6.54
C PHE A 102 0.05 -18.85 5.60
N GLY A 103 0.24 -20.05 6.15
CA GLY A 103 0.48 -21.27 5.37
C GLY A 103 -0.66 -21.58 4.39
N ASN A 104 -1.92 -21.32 4.78
CA ASN A 104 -3.06 -21.45 3.87
C ASN A 104 -3.05 -20.46 2.69
N PHE A 105 -2.28 -19.38 2.80
CA PHE A 105 -2.04 -18.40 1.71
C PHE A 105 -0.72 -18.64 0.97
N GLY A 106 0.02 -19.70 1.28
CA GLY A 106 1.28 -20.05 0.60
C GLY A 106 2.51 -19.32 1.13
N PHE A 107 2.42 -18.63 2.27
CA PHE A 107 3.56 -17.96 2.90
C PHE A 107 4.44 -18.98 3.62
N LEU A 108 5.75 -18.88 3.42
CA LEU A 108 6.75 -19.70 4.08
C LEU A 108 7.13 -19.14 5.45
N GLU A 109 7.25 -19.99 6.48
CA GLU A 109 7.55 -19.56 7.86
C GLU A 109 8.98 -19.01 8.05
N ASP A 110 9.94 -19.43 7.22
CA ASP A 110 11.34 -19.02 7.29
C ASP A 110 11.63 -17.68 6.57
N LYS A 111 10.59 -17.02 6.08
CA LYS A 111 10.70 -15.78 5.31
C LYS A 111 10.03 -14.63 6.02
N ASP A 112 10.71 -13.49 5.98
CA ASP A 112 10.15 -12.25 6.49
C ASP A 112 9.00 -11.76 5.60
N ILE A 113 8.05 -11.10 6.24
CA ILE A 113 7.01 -10.30 5.63
C ILE A 113 7.31 -8.81 5.79
N VAL A 114 6.82 -8.03 4.85
CA VAL A 114 6.76 -6.58 4.88
C VAL A 114 5.30 -6.19 4.73
N VAL A 115 4.85 -5.24 5.54
CA VAL A 115 3.49 -4.70 5.46
C VAL A 115 3.55 -3.30 4.85
N ILE A 116 2.74 -3.10 3.83
CA ILE A 116 2.59 -1.84 3.10
C ILE A 116 1.17 -1.32 3.32
N LEU A 117 1.06 -0.13 3.90
CA LEU A 117 -0.22 0.58 4.05
C LEU A 117 -0.32 1.61 2.95
N LEU A 118 -1.33 1.47 2.10
CA LEU A 118 -1.60 2.36 0.99
C LEU A 118 -2.79 3.26 1.31
N LYS A 119 -2.59 4.56 1.17
CA LYS A 119 -3.64 5.57 1.19
C LYS A 119 -3.78 6.22 -0.18
N SER A 120 -5.01 6.27 -0.68
CA SER A 120 -5.37 7.05 -1.87
C SER A 120 -6.25 8.21 -1.49
N TYR A 121 -6.18 9.28 -2.27
CA TYR A 121 -7.04 10.46 -2.13
C TYR A 121 -8.30 10.38 -3.01
N GLU A 122 -8.48 9.26 -3.70
CA GLU A 122 -9.60 8.94 -4.58
C GLU A 122 -10.16 7.56 -4.20
N ASP A 123 -11.44 7.30 -4.50
CA ASP A 123 -12.07 6.00 -4.24
C ASP A 123 -11.25 4.87 -4.87
N ASN A 124 -10.78 3.96 -4.01
CA ASN A 124 -10.01 2.81 -4.43
C ASN A 124 -10.91 1.58 -4.54
N ASP A 125 -11.04 1.06 -5.77
CA ASP A 125 -11.48 -0.31 -5.93
C ASP A 125 -10.33 -1.23 -5.51
N ILE A 126 -10.48 -1.87 -4.35
CA ILE A 126 -9.54 -2.86 -3.85
C ILE A 126 -9.26 -3.95 -4.90
N ARG A 127 -10.21 -4.25 -5.79
CA ARG A 127 -10.04 -5.27 -6.84
C ARG A 127 -9.02 -4.85 -7.88
N GLU A 128 -8.96 -3.57 -8.23
CA GLU A 128 -7.96 -3.04 -9.16
C GLU A 128 -6.57 -3.19 -8.55
N ILE A 129 -6.42 -2.73 -7.29
CA ILE A 129 -5.14 -2.79 -6.57
C ILE A 129 -4.71 -4.23 -6.32
N ASP A 130 -5.63 -5.11 -5.91
CA ASP A 130 -5.34 -6.52 -5.71
C ASP A 130 -4.94 -7.22 -7.02
N SER A 131 -5.56 -6.85 -8.14
CA SER A 131 -5.18 -7.36 -9.46
C SER A 131 -3.78 -6.92 -9.87
N LEU A 132 -3.40 -5.65 -9.64
CA LEU A 132 -2.04 -5.16 -9.89
C LEU A 132 -1.00 -5.86 -9.01
N VAL A 133 -1.29 -5.98 -7.72
CA VAL A 133 -0.43 -6.67 -6.75
C VAL A 133 -0.21 -8.12 -7.17
N LYS A 134 -1.28 -8.83 -7.58
CA LYS A 134 -1.20 -10.20 -8.09
C LYS A 134 -0.46 -10.31 -9.43
N ASN A 135 -0.56 -9.31 -10.31
CA ASN A 135 0.20 -9.27 -11.55
C ASN A 135 1.70 -9.09 -11.31
N ILE A 136 2.08 -8.38 -10.25
CA ILE A 136 3.49 -8.21 -9.84
C ILE A 136 4.02 -9.50 -9.20
N ASP A 137 3.34 -10.04 -8.18
CA ASP A 137 3.69 -11.33 -7.56
C ASP A 137 2.44 -12.01 -6.96
N SER A 138 1.84 -12.92 -7.73
CA SER A 138 0.59 -13.59 -7.38
C SER A 138 0.70 -14.55 -6.19
N GLN A 139 1.91 -14.96 -5.80
CA GLN A 139 2.11 -16.00 -4.77
C GLN A 139 2.61 -15.45 -3.44
N ARG A 140 2.98 -14.17 -3.37
CA ARG A 140 3.67 -13.61 -2.19
C ARG A 140 3.00 -12.40 -1.59
N ALA A 141 1.84 -12.00 -2.09
CA ALA A 141 1.16 -10.80 -1.61
C ALA A 141 -0.30 -11.07 -1.28
N ILE A 142 -0.77 -10.47 -0.20
CA ILE A 142 -2.17 -10.49 0.23
C ILE A 142 -2.64 -9.05 0.38
N THR A 143 -3.75 -8.70 -0.26
CA THR A 143 -4.38 -7.38 -0.19
C THR A 143 -5.64 -7.43 0.68
N VAL A 144 -5.83 -6.43 1.54
CA VAL A 144 -6.95 -6.34 2.48
C VAL A 144 -7.45 -4.90 2.58
N LYS A 145 -8.76 -4.67 2.52
CA LYS A 145 -9.34 -3.35 2.76
C LYS A 145 -9.42 -3.12 4.27
N ILE A 146 -8.79 -2.05 4.73
CA ILE A 146 -8.84 -1.67 6.14
C ILE A 146 -9.97 -0.66 6.35
N ASP A 147 -10.04 0.34 5.48
CA ASP A 147 -11.04 1.41 5.47
C ASP A 147 -11.35 1.84 4.02
N GLU A 148 -12.21 2.83 3.82
CA GLU A 148 -12.57 3.36 2.49
C GLU A 148 -11.34 3.78 1.66
N ASP A 149 -10.40 4.50 2.29
CA ASP A 149 -9.21 5.05 1.64
C ASP A 149 -7.90 4.31 1.99
N LEU A 150 -7.98 3.24 2.80
CA LEU A 150 -6.82 2.55 3.37
C LEU A 150 -6.80 1.07 3.03
N ILE A 151 -5.75 0.65 2.33
CA ILE A 151 -5.51 -0.73 1.93
C ILE A 151 -4.22 -1.24 2.57
N CYS A 152 -4.24 -2.47 3.06
CA CYS A 152 -3.09 -3.18 3.60
C CYS A 152 -2.64 -4.23 2.60
N ILE A 153 -1.35 -4.23 2.28
CA ILE A 153 -0.70 -5.25 1.44
C ILE A 153 0.37 -5.92 2.30
N ILE A 154 0.25 -7.24 2.48
CA ILE A 154 1.24 -8.06 3.19
C ILE A 154 2.05 -8.80 2.13
N TYR A 155 3.35 -8.56 2.06
CA TYR A 155 4.25 -9.13 1.08
C TYR A 155 5.32 -10.00 1.73
N GLN A 156 5.54 -11.22 1.24
CA GLN A 156 6.64 -12.07 1.66
C GLN A 156 7.91 -11.72 0.88
N LYS A 157 8.94 -11.28 1.61
CA LYS A 157 10.21 -10.86 1.04
C LYS A 157 10.93 -12.05 0.39
N ASN A 158 11.32 -11.88 -0.86
CA ASN A 158 12.10 -12.87 -1.62
C ASN A 158 13.38 -12.22 -2.17
N GLY A 159 14.46 -12.25 -1.38
CA GLY A 159 15.75 -11.65 -1.72
C GLY A 159 16.18 -10.57 -0.73
N GLU A 160 17.33 -9.95 -0.94
CA GLU A 160 17.90 -8.98 0.01
C GLU A 160 17.30 -7.57 -0.13
N GLU A 161 16.87 -7.18 -1.33
CA GLU A 161 16.39 -5.82 -1.60
C GLU A 161 14.95 -5.59 -1.10
N THR A 162 14.81 -4.81 -0.02
CA THR A 162 13.50 -4.40 0.53
C THR A 162 12.75 -3.41 -0.38
N LEU A 163 13.46 -2.70 -1.26
CA LEU A 163 12.95 -1.57 -2.05
C LEU A 163 12.19 -1.96 -3.33
N SER A 164 12.42 -3.15 -3.88
CA SER A 164 11.95 -3.49 -5.22
C SER A 164 10.42 -3.58 -5.30
N PHE A 165 9.78 -4.29 -4.37
CA PHE A 165 8.34 -4.53 -4.42
C PHE A 165 7.48 -3.29 -4.10
N PRO A 166 7.73 -2.52 -3.02
CA PRO A 166 6.95 -1.31 -2.75
C PRO A 166 7.01 -0.30 -3.90
N LYS A 167 8.17 -0.16 -4.54
CA LYS A 167 8.34 0.71 -5.71
C LYS A 167 7.53 0.22 -6.89
N LEU A 168 7.55 -1.08 -7.20
CA LEU A 168 6.75 -1.65 -8.29
C LEU A 168 5.26 -1.43 -8.08
N ILE A 169 4.74 -1.55 -6.85
CA ILE A 169 3.33 -1.26 -6.54
C ILE A 169 3.02 0.21 -6.84
N VAL A 170 3.87 1.12 -6.37
CA VAL A 170 3.68 2.56 -6.58
C VAL A 170 3.70 2.90 -8.07
N ASP A 171 4.72 2.43 -8.78
CA ASP A 171 4.87 2.67 -10.21
C ASP A 171 3.67 2.11 -11.00
N ALA A 172 3.20 0.89 -10.67
CA ALA A 172 2.04 0.27 -11.32
C ALA A 172 0.75 1.05 -11.06
N ILE A 173 0.48 1.45 -9.81
CA ILE A 173 -0.74 2.19 -9.49
C ILE A 173 -0.76 3.59 -10.10
N GLU A 174 0.38 4.29 -10.08
CA GLU A 174 0.47 5.63 -10.67
C GLU A 174 0.39 5.60 -12.20
N THR A 175 0.88 4.55 -12.86
CA THR A 175 0.89 4.46 -14.33
C THR A 175 -0.35 3.80 -14.90
N GLU A 176 -0.86 2.73 -14.29
CA GLU A 176 -2.01 1.97 -14.81
C GLU A 176 -3.35 2.52 -14.33
N LEU A 177 -3.43 2.99 -13.07
CA LEU A 177 -4.67 3.56 -12.52
C LEU A 177 -4.70 5.08 -12.56
N LEU A 178 -3.58 5.74 -12.88
CA LEU A 178 -3.44 7.20 -12.90
C LEU A 178 -3.79 7.86 -11.55
N LYS A 179 -3.63 7.12 -10.45
CA LYS A 179 -3.98 7.55 -9.09
C LYS A 179 -2.74 7.98 -8.32
N ARG A 180 -2.86 9.08 -7.57
CA ARG A 180 -1.82 9.50 -6.61
C ARG A 180 -2.00 8.75 -5.30
N ILE A 181 -0.97 8.05 -4.88
CA ILE A 181 -0.99 7.31 -3.62
C ILE A 181 0.14 7.73 -2.70
N LYS A 182 -0.03 7.40 -1.43
CA LYS A 182 1.04 7.41 -0.43
C LYS A 182 1.08 6.06 0.25
N ILE A 183 2.27 5.51 0.43
CA ILE A 183 2.48 4.25 1.11
C ILE A 183 3.40 4.39 2.32
N GLY A 184 3.06 3.70 3.40
CA GLY A 184 3.93 3.44 4.53
C GLY A 184 4.39 2.00 4.53
N VAL A 185 5.69 1.77 4.74
CA VAL A 185 6.33 0.46 4.61
C VAL A 185 6.98 0.08 5.93
N SER A 186 6.65 -1.10 6.46
CA SER A 186 7.24 -1.63 7.69
C SER A 186 8.69 -2.09 7.51
N GLN A 187 9.39 -2.38 8.60
CA GLN A 187 10.58 -3.23 8.51
C GLN A 187 10.18 -4.67 8.16
N PRO A 188 11.11 -5.50 7.65
CA PRO A 188 10.92 -6.93 7.53
C PRO A 188 10.75 -7.56 8.92
N HIS A 189 9.74 -8.41 9.07
CA HIS A 189 9.47 -9.16 10.30
C HIS A 189 9.06 -10.59 9.98
N SER A 190 9.22 -11.50 10.93
CA SER A 190 8.60 -12.82 10.83
C SER A 190 7.06 -12.72 10.86
N ILE A 191 6.37 -13.74 10.33
CA ILE A 191 4.91 -13.75 10.20
C ILE A 191 4.16 -13.59 11.53
N GLU A 192 4.73 -14.04 12.65
CA GLU A 192 4.16 -13.91 14.00
C GLU A 192 4.10 -12.45 14.45
N LYS A 193 4.99 -11.60 13.93
CA LYS A 193 5.06 -10.17 14.21
C LYS A 193 4.24 -9.32 13.23
N ILE A 194 3.26 -9.91 12.55
CA ILE A 194 2.38 -9.20 11.62
C ILE A 194 1.73 -7.94 12.21
N LYS A 195 1.35 -7.96 13.50
CA LYS A 195 0.82 -6.78 14.18
C LYS A 195 1.85 -5.65 14.28
N THR A 196 3.08 -5.97 14.69
CA THR A 196 4.18 -5.01 14.72
C THR A 196 4.41 -4.44 13.33
N ALA A 197 4.53 -5.29 12.30
CA ALA A 197 4.73 -4.83 10.94
C ALA A 197 3.59 -3.90 10.45
N TYR A 198 2.34 -4.23 10.77
CA TYR A 198 1.19 -3.37 10.47
C TYR A 198 1.25 -2.02 11.18
N GLU A 199 1.56 -2.00 12.48
CA GLU A 199 1.71 -0.76 13.25
C GLU A 199 2.83 0.12 12.70
N GLU A 200 3.95 -0.48 12.30
CA GLU A 200 5.08 0.21 11.67
C GLU A 200 4.71 0.82 10.33
N GLY A 201 4.09 0.05 9.44
CA GLY A 201 3.64 0.53 8.13
C GLY A 201 2.59 1.64 8.26
N LYS A 202 1.65 1.50 9.20
CA LYS A 202 0.67 2.54 9.52
C LYS A 202 1.33 3.80 10.07
N GLN A 203 2.26 3.67 11.02
CA GLN A 203 2.96 4.82 11.59
C GLN A 203 3.81 5.54 10.54
N ALA A 204 4.45 4.80 9.63
CA ALA A 204 5.23 5.38 8.55
C ALA A 204 4.36 6.20 7.58
N LEU A 205 3.20 5.65 7.20
CA LEU A 205 2.21 6.35 6.37
C LEU A 205 1.69 7.62 7.08
N ASP A 206 1.30 7.49 8.35
CA ASP A 206 0.79 8.60 9.15
C ASP A 206 1.81 9.74 9.27
N ILE A 207 3.09 9.40 9.46
CA ILE A 207 4.18 10.40 9.50
C ILE A 207 4.31 11.09 8.15
N GLY A 208 4.37 10.34 7.05
CA GLY A 208 4.49 10.91 5.71
C GLY A 208 3.34 11.86 5.36
N VAL A 209 2.12 11.55 5.82
CA VAL A 209 0.94 12.40 5.66
C VAL A 209 0.97 13.62 6.59
N LYS A 210 1.12 13.42 7.92
CA LYS A 210 1.07 14.51 8.93
C LYS A 210 2.17 15.55 8.74
N PHE A 211 3.38 15.12 8.38
CA PHE A 211 4.51 16.03 8.14
C PHE A 211 4.57 16.51 6.70
N GLN A 212 3.65 16.09 5.82
CA GLN A 212 3.66 16.38 4.39
C GLN A 212 5.03 16.13 3.75
N LEU A 213 5.63 14.99 4.09
CA LEU A 213 6.96 14.66 3.59
C LEU A 213 6.93 14.53 2.06
N PRO A 214 8.00 14.94 1.37
CA PRO A 214 8.10 14.79 -0.08
C PRO A 214 8.12 13.30 -0.45
N GLY A 215 7.57 12.99 -1.63
CA GLY A 215 7.46 11.63 -2.13
C GLY A 215 6.16 10.93 -1.72
N ASN A 216 6.08 9.67 -2.12
CA ASN A 216 4.92 8.80 -1.95
C ASN A 216 5.25 7.50 -1.19
N MET A 217 6.51 7.30 -0.80
CA MET A 217 6.97 6.10 -0.10
C MET A 217 7.67 6.47 1.21
N PHE A 218 7.17 5.95 2.32
CA PHE A 218 7.69 6.25 3.65
C PHE A 218 8.08 4.95 4.35
N PHE A 219 9.38 4.72 4.52
CA PHE A 219 9.90 3.53 5.19
C PHE A 219 10.05 3.79 6.69
N TYR A 220 9.53 2.87 7.51
CA TYR A 220 9.55 3.00 8.96
C TYR A 220 10.96 3.22 9.56
N GLU A 221 11.97 2.57 8.97
CA GLU A 221 13.37 2.68 9.39
C GLU A 221 13.95 4.09 9.21
N ASP A 222 13.54 4.81 8.16
CA ASP A 222 14.04 6.15 7.84
C ASP A 222 13.40 7.26 8.68
N LEU A 223 12.30 6.95 9.39
CA LEU A 223 11.47 7.95 10.06
C LEU A 223 11.76 8.10 11.56
N PHE A 224 12.92 7.64 12.01
CA PHE A 224 13.28 7.63 13.43
C PHE A 224 13.10 8.99 14.11
N ILE A 225 13.61 10.08 13.52
CA ILE A 225 13.50 11.43 14.12
C ILE A 225 12.05 11.89 14.21
N PHE A 226 11.22 11.61 13.19
CA PHE A 226 9.80 11.96 13.20
C PHE A 226 9.04 11.19 14.29
N ARG A 227 9.35 9.89 14.48
CA ARG A 227 8.80 9.09 15.58
C ARG A 227 9.17 9.65 16.94
N LEU A 228 10.40 10.11 17.13
CA LEU A 228 10.83 10.79 18.36
C LEU A 228 10.07 12.10 18.60
N VAL A 229 9.77 12.87 17.57
CA VAL A 229 8.95 14.08 17.73
C VAL A 229 7.52 13.73 18.13
N LEU A 230 6.93 12.70 17.51
CA LEU A 230 5.57 12.27 17.84
C LEU A 230 5.42 11.59 19.21
N SER A 231 6.52 11.17 19.84
CA SER A 231 6.49 10.64 21.22
C SER A 231 6.46 11.75 22.29
N LEU A 232 6.69 13.00 21.90
CA LEU A 232 6.59 14.15 22.80
C LEU A 232 5.12 14.49 23.07
N SER A 233 4.86 15.00 24.28
CA SER A 233 3.54 15.55 24.60
C SER A 233 3.23 16.79 23.76
N ASP A 234 1.94 17.04 23.47
CA ASP A 234 1.49 18.24 22.74
C ASP A 234 1.99 19.55 23.38
N ASN A 235 2.13 19.60 24.71
CA ASN A 235 2.64 20.77 25.42
C ASN A 235 4.13 21.01 25.14
N GLU A 236 4.93 19.94 25.10
CA GLU A 236 6.34 20.03 24.77
C GLU A 236 6.55 20.42 23.31
N ILE A 237 5.76 19.86 22.38
CA ILE A 237 5.78 20.26 20.97
C ILE A 237 5.47 21.75 20.84
N LYS A 238 4.43 22.27 21.52
CA LYS A 238 4.08 23.71 21.51
C LYS A 238 5.17 24.59 22.11
N ARG A 239 5.86 24.12 23.15
CA ARG A 239 6.98 24.84 23.78
C ARG A 239 8.16 24.96 22.83
N ILE A 240 8.55 23.86 22.20
CA ILE A 240 9.66 23.81 21.23
C ILE A 240 9.30 24.58 19.95
N TYR A 241 8.04 24.52 19.51
CA TYR A 241 7.55 25.33 18.40
C TYR A 241 7.74 26.83 18.64
N ARG A 242 7.37 27.34 19.83
CA ARG A 242 7.61 28.75 20.17
C ARG A 242 9.11 29.10 20.14
N GLN A 243 9.96 28.21 20.66
CA GLN A 243 11.42 28.39 20.57
C GLN A 243 11.90 28.47 19.12
N ALA A 244 11.33 27.66 18.22
CA ALA A 244 11.66 27.71 16.79
C ALA A 244 11.29 29.08 16.17
N ILE A 245 10.14 29.64 16.51
CA ILE A 245 9.70 30.97 16.07
C ILE A 245 10.58 32.08 16.66
N ASP A 246 10.91 32.00 17.95
CA ASP A 246 11.77 32.97 18.63
C ASP A 246 13.17 33.02 18.00
N LEU A 247 13.67 31.87 17.52
CA LEU A 247 14.92 31.73 16.78
C LEU A 247 14.82 32.15 15.31
N GLY A 248 13.61 32.47 14.81
CA GLY A 248 13.40 32.95 13.45
C GLY A 248 13.41 31.88 12.37
N ILE A 249 13.10 30.62 12.70
CA ILE A 249 13.01 29.53 11.70
C ILE A 249 11.91 29.80 10.67
N ASP A 250 10.80 30.41 11.09
CA ASP A 250 9.70 30.86 10.22
C ASP A 250 10.09 31.98 9.27
N LYS A 251 11.18 32.69 9.56
CA LYS A 251 11.67 33.83 8.78
C LYS A 251 12.69 33.44 7.71
N LEU A 252 13.16 32.19 7.72
CA LEU A 252 14.07 31.70 6.69
C LEU A 252 13.35 31.69 5.33
N SER A 253 13.99 32.30 4.35
CA SER A 253 13.50 32.26 2.97
C SER A 253 13.55 30.83 2.40
N GLY A 254 12.76 30.58 1.35
CA GLY A 254 12.79 29.29 0.65
C GLY A 254 14.19 28.92 0.11
N GLU A 255 15.02 29.92 -0.24
CA GLU A 255 16.40 29.69 -0.67
C GLU A 255 17.32 29.28 0.49
N GLU A 256 17.14 29.86 1.67
CA GLU A 256 17.89 29.52 2.88
C GLU A 256 17.54 28.11 3.36
N LEU A 257 16.24 27.79 3.42
CA LEU A 257 15.77 26.43 3.75
C LEU A 257 16.30 25.39 2.75
N LYS A 258 16.24 25.71 1.44
CA LYS A 258 16.82 24.83 0.41
C LYS A 258 18.31 24.63 0.60
N THR A 259 19.05 25.71 0.92
CA THR A 259 20.50 25.66 1.16
C THR A 259 20.82 24.80 2.39
N ALA A 260 20.12 25.03 3.51
CA ALA A 260 20.28 24.28 4.75
C ALA A 260 19.99 22.78 4.56
N ASN A 261 18.82 22.45 4.00
CA ASN A 261 18.44 21.06 3.74
C ASN A 261 19.44 20.37 2.80
N THR A 262 19.84 21.03 1.70
CA THR A 262 20.81 20.44 0.76
C THR A 262 22.17 20.22 1.40
N PHE A 263 22.61 21.13 2.28
CA PHE A 263 23.87 20.97 3.00
C PHE A 263 23.83 19.79 3.98
N ILE A 264 22.71 19.63 4.70
CA ILE A 264 22.47 18.50 5.60
C ILE A 264 22.41 17.18 4.82
N ASP A 265 21.67 17.13 3.70
CA ASP A 265 21.56 15.94 2.84
C ASP A 265 22.91 15.54 2.22
N CYS A 266 23.84 16.47 2.09
CA CYS A 266 25.21 16.22 1.65
C CYS A 266 26.17 15.94 2.81
N ASN A 267 25.66 15.52 3.97
CA ASN A 267 26.43 15.21 5.18
C ASN A 267 27.38 16.35 5.58
N LEU A 268 26.91 17.59 5.48
CA LEU A 268 27.67 18.82 5.79
C LEU A 268 28.93 19.00 4.91
N ASN A 269 28.98 18.34 3.75
CA ASN A 269 30.07 18.45 2.80
C ASN A 269 29.85 19.64 1.85
N ILE A 270 30.67 20.68 2.01
CA ILE A 270 30.58 21.93 1.24
C ILE A 270 30.69 21.65 -0.27
N SER A 271 31.62 20.80 -0.69
CA SER A 271 31.87 20.54 -2.12
C SER A 271 30.74 19.75 -2.78
N GLN A 272 30.12 18.81 -2.06
CA GLN A 272 28.97 18.07 -2.57
C GLN A 272 27.72 18.97 -2.62
N ALA A 273 27.44 19.70 -1.55
CA ALA A 273 26.29 20.60 -1.48
C ALA A 273 26.38 21.73 -2.51
N ALA A 274 27.55 22.33 -2.71
CA ALA A 274 27.76 23.38 -3.71
C ALA A 274 27.46 22.88 -5.14
N ARG A 275 27.91 21.66 -5.47
CA ARG A 275 27.57 21.00 -6.75
C ARG A 275 26.07 20.73 -6.87
N LYS A 276 25.43 20.18 -5.83
CA LYS A 276 23.98 19.88 -5.82
C LYS A 276 23.11 21.14 -5.91
N LEU A 277 23.61 22.26 -5.39
CA LEU A 277 22.97 23.59 -5.48
C LEU A 277 23.33 24.37 -6.75
N TYR A 278 24.25 23.87 -7.58
CA TYR A 278 24.79 24.57 -8.75
C TYR A 278 25.40 25.95 -8.42
N VAL A 279 26.07 26.06 -7.28
CA VAL A 279 26.76 27.29 -6.84
C VAL A 279 28.24 27.04 -6.59
N HIS A 280 29.04 28.10 -6.57
CA HIS A 280 30.43 28.00 -6.14
C HIS A 280 30.52 27.78 -4.63
N ARG A 281 31.56 27.09 -4.16
CA ARG A 281 31.80 26.82 -2.72
C ARG A 281 31.77 28.08 -1.85
N ASN A 282 32.31 29.20 -2.34
CA ASN A 282 32.35 30.45 -1.59
C ASN A 282 30.95 31.07 -1.46
N THR A 283 30.11 30.94 -2.50
CA THR A 283 28.71 31.36 -2.45
C THR A 283 27.94 30.53 -1.43
N LEU A 284 28.18 29.21 -1.37
CA LEU A 284 27.58 28.37 -0.33
C LEU A 284 28.02 28.80 1.07
N ILE A 285 29.32 29.04 1.29
CA ILE A 285 29.83 29.52 2.59
C ILE A 285 29.14 30.82 3.00
N TYR A 286 29.03 31.78 2.08
CA TYR A 286 28.33 33.04 2.34
C TYR A 286 26.86 32.83 2.72
N ARG A 287 26.15 31.92 2.04
CA ARG A 287 24.76 31.57 2.39
C ARG A 287 24.65 30.93 3.77
N LEU A 288 25.59 30.04 4.12
CA LEU A 288 25.62 29.41 5.45
C LEU A 288 25.93 30.44 6.55
N ASP A 289 26.83 31.38 6.30
CA ASP A 289 27.13 32.48 7.23
C ASP A 289 25.93 33.42 7.40
N LYS A 290 25.16 33.66 6.33
CA LYS A 290 23.90 34.40 6.40
C LYS A 290 22.86 33.67 7.26
N ILE A 291 22.63 32.37 7.01
CA ILE A 291 21.73 31.55 7.83
C ILE A 291 22.15 31.62 9.30
N LYS A 292 23.44 31.44 9.61
CA LYS A 292 23.96 31.56 10.97
C LYS A 292 23.67 32.91 11.61
N LYS A 293 23.79 34.00 10.86
CA LYS A 293 23.46 35.34 11.35
C LYS A 293 21.97 35.48 11.67
N ASP A 294 21.12 34.86 10.87
CA ASP A 294 19.67 35.01 10.96
C ASP A 294 19.05 34.17 12.08
N ILE A 295 19.53 32.94 12.31
CA ILE A 295 18.96 32.01 13.30
C ILE A 295 19.91 31.62 14.44
N GLY A 296 21.16 32.09 14.42
CA GLY A 296 22.17 31.80 15.46
C GLY A 296 22.86 30.43 15.35
N PHE A 297 22.37 29.51 14.51
CA PHE A 297 22.94 28.18 14.33
C PHE A 297 24.02 28.13 13.24
N ASP A 298 25.20 27.62 13.57
CA ASP A 298 26.22 27.30 12.57
C ASP A 298 25.98 25.89 12.01
N LEU A 299 25.40 25.81 10.82
CA LEU A 299 25.09 24.52 10.19
C LEU A 299 26.34 23.67 9.84
N ARG A 300 27.56 24.15 10.08
CA ARG A 300 28.80 23.36 9.98
C ARG A 300 29.13 22.62 11.29
N VAL A 301 28.45 22.96 12.38
CA VAL A 301 28.58 22.32 13.70
C VAL A 301 27.45 21.31 13.86
N PHE A 302 27.80 20.06 14.14
CA PHE A 302 26.82 18.97 14.25
C PHE A 302 25.69 19.24 15.25
N ASN A 303 26.01 19.75 16.44
CA ASN A 303 25.00 20.04 17.47
C ASN A 303 23.99 21.09 17.01
N ASP A 304 24.45 22.14 16.33
CA ASP A 304 23.62 23.21 15.81
C ASP A 304 22.72 22.69 14.67
N VAL A 305 23.26 21.85 13.79
CA VAL A 305 22.47 21.16 12.75
C VAL A 305 21.39 20.28 13.34
N PHE A 306 21.73 19.50 14.37
CA PHE A 306 20.78 18.61 15.02
C PHE A 306 19.62 19.39 15.64
N GLN A 307 19.93 20.48 16.37
CA GLN A 307 18.91 21.38 16.94
C GLN A 307 18.07 22.03 15.83
N PHE A 308 18.72 22.58 14.80
CA PHE A 308 18.03 23.17 13.65
C PHE A 308 17.07 22.17 12.99
N LYS A 309 17.51 20.92 12.75
CA LYS A 309 16.69 19.89 12.12
C LYS A 309 15.49 19.54 12.99
N LEU A 310 15.67 19.36 14.29
CA LEU A 310 14.58 19.05 15.22
C LEU A 310 13.55 20.18 15.28
N LEU A 311 14.02 21.43 15.41
CA LEU A 311 13.15 22.60 15.41
C LEU A 311 12.41 22.76 14.08
N SER A 312 13.08 22.51 12.95
CA SER A 312 12.45 22.57 11.62
C SER A 312 11.36 21.52 11.44
N ILE A 313 11.57 20.29 11.96
CA ILE A 313 10.56 19.21 11.91
C ILE A 313 9.34 19.58 12.76
N ILE A 314 9.56 20.12 13.97
CA ILE A 314 8.48 20.55 14.87
C ILE A 314 7.72 21.74 14.29
N TYR A 315 8.43 22.69 13.68
CA TYR A 315 7.83 23.80 12.94
C TYR A 315 6.92 23.27 11.83
N LEU A 316 7.43 22.40 10.96
CA LEU A 316 6.65 21.82 9.86
C LEU A 316 5.39 21.09 10.36
N TYR A 317 5.52 20.27 11.40
CA TYR A 317 4.39 19.56 12.00
C TYR A 317 3.30 20.50 12.51
N MET A 318 3.69 21.53 13.25
CA MET A 318 2.74 22.47 13.84
C MET A 318 2.09 23.37 12.78
N SER A 319 2.85 23.83 11.78
CA SER A 319 2.31 24.61 10.66
C SER A 319 1.25 23.81 9.90
N ASN A 320 1.53 22.54 9.59
CA ASN A 320 0.55 21.67 8.92
C ASN A 320 -0.67 21.34 9.79
N LYS A 321 -0.51 21.27 11.12
CA LYS A 321 -1.61 21.03 12.07
C LYS A 321 -2.52 22.25 12.23
N LEU A 322 -2.04 23.46 11.94
CA LEU A 322 -2.82 24.70 11.98
C LEU A 322 -3.57 24.97 10.66
N GLU A 323 -3.13 24.38 9.55
CA GLU A 323 -3.75 24.51 8.23
C GLU A 323 -4.93 23.53 8.00
N ASN A 324 -5.11 22.52 8.85
CA ASN A 324 -6.20 21.53 8.79
C ASN A 324 -7.20 21.73 9.95
#